data_AF-A0A931QLY8-F1
#
_entry.id   AF-A0A931QLY8-F1
#
_cell.length_a   1.000
_cell.length_b   1.000
_cell.length_c   1.000
_cell.angle_alpha   90.00
_cell.angle_beta   90.00
_cell.angle_gamma   90.00
#
_symmetry.space_group_name_H-M   'P 1'
#
loop_
_entity.id
_entity.type
_entity.pdbx_description
1 polymer ?
#
loop_
_entity_poly.entity_id
_entity_poly.type
_entity_poly.pdbx_seq_one_letter_code
_entity_poly.pdbx_strand_id
1 'polypeptide(L)'
;MNDLEQAKQLIGEAKNIYVIPSESNEPESIASALALFYTLKELNKNVNLIIENLPEKLMFLIPSLDFIAYPKNLVISVPRKIADVSQIYYEKNDEALKIHLTIDKGNVKKENVSFYFSEPRPDLIIT
;
A
#
# COMPACT_ATOMS: atom_id res chain seq x y z
N MET A 1 -27.31 18.80 -6.12
CA MET A 1 -26.89 17.44 -5.72
C MET A 1 -26.77 17.46 -4.21
N ASN A 2 -27.28 16.45 -3.50
CA ASN A 2 -27.08 16.40 -2.04
C ASN A 2 -25.70 15.79 -1.72
N ASP A 3 -25.24 15.97 -0.49
CA ASP A 3 -23.89 15.57 -0.07
C ASP A 3 -23.65 14.06 -0.26
N LEU A 4 -24.70 13.25 -0.06
CA LEU A 4 -24.63 11.79 -0.26
C LEU A 4 -24.35 11.41 -1.72
N GLU A 5 -25.06 12.03 -2.67
CA GLU A 5 -24.86 11.76 -4.10
C GLU A 5 -23.49 12.27 -4.57
N GLN A 6 -22.98 13.36 -3.98
CA GLN A 6 -21.61 13.83 -4.24
C GLN A 6 -20.57 12.84 -3.74
N ALA A 7 -20.73 12.32 -2.51
CA ALA A 7 -19.84 11.32 -1.96
C ALA A 7 -19.81 10.04 -2.81
N LYS A 8 -20.98 9.54 -3.24
CA LYS A 8 -21.07 8.37 -4.13
C LYS A 8 -20.36 8.60 -5.46
N GLN A 9 -20.51 9.78 -6.06
CA GLN A 9 -19.83 10.10 -7.32
C GLN A 9 -18.30 10.08 -7.14
N LEU A 10 -17.79 10.76 -6.11
CA LEU A 10 -16.35 10.81 -5.81
C LEU A 10 -15.77 9.40 -5.58
N ILE A 11 -16.47 8.56 -4.81
CA ILE A 11 -16.08 7.15 -4.59
C ILE A 11 -16.14 6.36 -5.90
N GLY A 12 -17.13 6.63 -6.75
CA GLY A 12 -17.29 6.00 -8.06
C GLY A 12 -16.10 6.29 -8.99
N GLU A 13 -15.60 7.52 -8.99
CA GLU A 13 -14.49 7.97 -9.84
C GLU A 13 -13.10 7.56 -9.30
N ALA A 14 -12.94 7.50 -7.98
CA ALA A 14 -11.69 7.15 -7.31
C ALA A 14 -11.24 5.71 -7.63
N LYS A 15 -9.93 5.47 -7.74
CA LYS A 15 -9.34 4.14 -7.95
C LYS A 15 -8.49 3.70 -6.77
N ASN A 16 -7.75 4.63 -6.16
CA ASN A 16 -6.85 4.37 -5.04
C ASN A 16 -7.38 5.11 -3.81
N ILE A 17 -8.00 4.38 -2.88
CA ILE A 17 -8.75 4.99 -1.77
C ILE A 17 -8.06 4.66 -0.46
N TYR A 18 -7.81 5.67 0.36
CA TYR A 18 -7.37 5.48 1.74
C TYR A 18 -8.56 5.64 2.66
N VAL A 19 -8.74 4.68 3.55
CA VAL A 19 -9.73 4.74 4.63
C VAL A 19 -8.96 4.83 5.94
N ILE A 20 -9.26 5.84 6.73
CA ILE A 20 -8.60 6.12 8.00
C ILE A 20 -9.72 6.30 9.03
N PRO A 21 -9.82 5.46 10.08
CA PRO A 21 -10.80 5.71 11.13
C PRO A 21 -10.49 7.02 11.86
N SER A 22 -11.52 7.82 12.13
CA SER A 22 -11.44 9.06 12.90
C SER A 22 -10.73 8.91 14.24
N GLU A 23 -10.96 7.78 14.93
CA GLU A 23 -10.34 7.44 16.21
C GLU A 23 -9.87 5.98 16.19
N SER A 24 -8.54 5.79 16.15
CA SER A 24 -7.90 4.47 16.04
C SER A 24 -8.08 3.56 17.26
N ASN A 25 -8.64 4.06 18.36
CA ASN A 25 -8.94 3.29 19.58
C ASN A 25 -10.44 3.07 19.79
N GLU A 26 -11.29 3.71 18.99
CA GLU A 26 -12.74 3.60 19.15
C GLU A 26 -13.30 2.44 18.32
N PRO A 27 -14.01 1.48 18.95
CA PRO A 27 -14.48 0.30 18.22
C PRO A 27 -15.44 0.60 17.07
N GLU A 28 -16.29 1.61 17.24
CA GLU A 28 -17.27 2.02 16.23
C GLU A 28 -16.59 2.61 14.99
N SER A 29 -15.62 3.50 15.19
CA SER A 29 -14.83 4.10 14.11
C SER A 29 -14.08 3.04 13.30
N ILE A 30 -13.42 2.10 13.99
CA ILE A 30 -12.69 0.99 13.35
C ILE A 30 -13.64 0.05 12.59
N ALA A 31 -14.76 -0.34 13.21
CA ALA A 31 -15.72 -1.24 12.58
C ALA A 31 -16.33 -0.60 11.32
N SER A 32 -16.62 0.71 11.37
CA SER A 32 -17.14 1.47 10.23
C SER A 32 -16.10 1.58 9.11
N ALA A 33 -14.85 1.87 9.44
CA ALA A 33 -13.75 1.91 8.49
C ALA A 33 -13.51 0.54 7.82
N LEU A 34 -13.58 -0.55 8.59
CA LEU A 34 -13.49 -1.93 8.06
C LEU A 34 -14.66 -2.25 7.13
N ALA A 35 -15.89 -1.92 7.52
CA ALA A 35 -17.07 -2.16 6.68
C ALA A 35 -16.94 -1.44 5.33
N LEU A 36 -16.51 -0.18 5.35
CA LEU A 36 -16.27 0.59 4.12
C LEU A 36 -15.11 0.02 3.31
N PHE A 37 -14.01 -0.36 3.95
CA PHE A 37 -12.87 -0.99 3.30
C PHE A 37 -13.28 -2.26 2.53
N TYR A 38 -14.01 -3.17 3.17
CA TYR A 38 -14.49 -4.40 2.52
C TYR A 38 -15.45 -4.11 1.37
N THR A 39 -16.40 -3.20 1.59
CA THR A 39 -17.37 -2.79 0.56
C THR A 39 -16.64 -2.23 -0.68
N LEU A 40 -15.66 -1.36 -0.48
CA LEU A 40 -14.91 -0.76 -1.59
C LEU A 40 -13.99 -1.78 -2.29
N LYS A 41 -13.46 -2.77 -1.55
CA LYS A 41 -12.72 -3.91 -2.15
C LYS A 41 -13.63 -4.77 -3.02
N GLU A 42 -14.85 -5.06 -2.60
CA GLU A 42 -15.85 -5.77 -3.41
C GLU A 42 -16.23 -5.01 -4.69
N LEU A 43 -16.17 -3.68 -4.66
CA LEU A 43 -16.31 -2.81 -5.83
C LEU A 43 -15.04 -2.73 -6.72
N ASN A 44 -14.06 -3.62 -6.50
CA ASN A 44 -12.78 -3.68 -7.22
C ASN A 44 -11.95 -2.38 -7.15
N LYS A 45 -12.05 -1.62 -6.06
CA LYS A 45 -11.20 -0.45 -5.80
C LYS A 45 -9.87 -0.88 -5.15
N ASN A 46 -8.81 -0.12 -5.38
CA ASN A 46 -7.55 -0.30 -4.68
C ASN A 46 -7.59 0.45 -3.34
N VAL A 47 -8.13 -0.21 -2.32
CA VAL A 47 -8.32 0.38 -0.98
C VAL A 47 -7.18 0.01 -0.05
N ASN A 48 -6.65 0.97 0.71
CA ASN A 48 -5.77 0.73 1.85
C ASN A 48 -6.44 1.25 3.12
N LEU A 49 -6.42 0.44 4.17
CA LEU A 49 -6.93 0.80 5.48
C LEU A 49 -5.73 1.17 6.36
N ILE A 50 -5.72 2.40 6.88
CA ILE A 50 -4.61 2.91 7.69
C ILE A 50 -5.05 2.92 9.16
N ILE A 51 -4.55 1.97 9.95
CA ILE A 51 -4.84 1.85 11.38
C ILE A 51 -3.52 1.71 12.12
N GLU A 52 -3.30 2.53 13.14
CA GLU A 52 -2.09 2.46 13.97
C GLU A 52 -2.12 1.26 14.93
N ASN A 53 -3.22 1.07 15.65
CA ASN A 53 -3.40 -0.04 16.58
C ASN A 53 -4.81 -0.62 16.41
N LEU A 54 -4.91 -1.92 16.17
CA LEU A 54 -6.20 -2.61 16.17
C LEU A 54 -6.46 -3.20 17.57
N PRO A 55 -7.55 -2.83 18.26
CA PRO A 55 -7.92 -3.41 19.54
C PRO A 55 -8.08 -4.93 19.43
N GLU A 56 -7.55 -5.69 20.39
CA GLU A 56 -7.60 -7.16 20.41
C GLU A 56 -9.03 -7.71 20.25
N LYS A 57 -9.99 -7.05 20.93
CA LYS A 57 -11.41 -7.39 20.86
C LYS A 57 -12.03 -7.28 19.46
N LEU A 58 -11.36 -6.63 18.50
CA LEU A 58 -11.80 -6.48 17.11
C LEU A 58 -10.94 -7.29 16.13
N MET A 59 -9.92 -8.01 16.58
CA MET A 59 -9.08 -8.83 15.69
C MET A 59 -9.89 -9.89 14.93
N PHE A 60 -11.03 -10.31 15.44
CA PHE A 60 -11.93 -11.25 14.75
C PHE A 60 -12.54 -10.68 13.45
N LEU A 61 -12.51 -9.35 13.26
CA LEU A 61 -13.05 -8.69 12.05
C LEU A 61 -12.06 -8.69 10.88
N ILE A 62 -10.82 -9.13 11.11
CA ILE A 62 -9.77 -9.18 10.09
C ILE A 62 -9.29 -10.62 9.92
N PRO A 63 -8.93 -11.05 8.71
CA PRO A 63 -8.42 -12.41 8.49
C PRO A 63 -6.99 -12.58 9.07
N SER A 64 -6.18 -11.53 9.08
CA SER A 64 -4.85 -11.49 9.70
C SER A 64 -4.34 -10.05 9.84
N LEU A 65 -3.33 -9.83 10.69
CA LEU A 65 -2.69 -8.50 10.84
C LEU A 65 -2.03 -8.02 9.53
N ASP A 66 -1.51 -8.94 8.72
CA ASP A 66 -0.91 -8.65 7.40
C ASP A 66 -1.92 -8.13 6.38
N PHE A 67 -3.21 -8.22 6.68
CA PHE A 67 -4.30 -7.75 5.82
C PHE A 67 -4.50 -6.23 5.90
N ILE A 68 -4.10 -5.62 7.03
CA ILE A 68 -4.18 -4.18 7.30
C ILE A 68 -2.80 -3.50 7.14
N ALA A 69 -1.74 -4.30 6.97
CA ALA A 69 -0.38 -3.80 6.98
C ALA A 69 -0.07 -2.96 5.72
N TYR A 70 0.62 -1.85 6.00
CA TYR A 70 1.40 -0.94 5.15
C TYR A 70 1.84 -1.49 3.78
N PRO A 71 2.03 -0.61 2.77
CA PRO A 71 2.31 -1.00 1.40
C PRO A 71 3.38 -2.07 1.26
N LYS A 72 2.98 -3.15 0.58
CA LYS A 72 3.82 -4.34 0.37
C LYS A 72 4.85 -4.18 -0.76
N ASN A 73 4.89 -3.02 -1.42
CA ASN A 73 5.72 -2.81 -2.61
C ASN A 73 6.99 -2.04 -2.27
N LEU A 74 8.06 -2.76 -1.91
CA LEU A 74 9.41 -2.19 -1.80
C LEU A 74 9.98 -1.98 -3.21
N VAL A 75 10.25 -0.72 -3.57
CA VAL A 75 10.93 -0.34 -4.80
C VAL A 75 12.43 -0.18 -4.54
N ILE A 76 13.22 -0.86 -5.37
CA ILE A 76 14.68 -0.72 -5.43
C ILE A 76 14.99 0.09 -6.69
N SER A 77 15.57 1.29 -6.53
CA SER A 77 15.82 2.22 -7.63
C SER A 77 17.31 2.52 -7.80
N VAL A 78 17.78 2.41 -9.05
CA VAL A 78 19.13 2.74 -9.47
C VAL A 78 19.05 3.83 -10.55
N PRO A 79 19.51 5.06 -10.29
CA PRO A 79 19.44 6.12 -11.29
C PRO A 79 20.30 5.80 -12.52
N ARG A 80 19.69 5.85 -13.71
CA ARG A 80 20.39 5.55 -14.98
C ARG A 80 21.62 6.41 -15.25
N LYS A 81 21.66 7.63 -14.71
CA LYS A 81 22.82 8.53 -14.77
C LYS A 81 24.07 7.99 -14.04
N ILE A 82 23.89 7.03 -13.13
CA ILE A 82 24.96 6.42 -12.31
C ILE A 82 25.39 5.09 -12.92
N ALA A 83 24.43 4.26 -13.31
CA ALA A 83 24.69 2.97 -13.92
C ALA A 83 23.56 2.58 -14.88
N ASP A 84 23.94 1.97 -16.01
CA ASP A 84 22.99 1.39 -16.97
C ASP A 84 22.87 -0.12 -16.69
N VAL A 85 21.75 -0.50 -16.09
CA VAL A 85 21.42 -1.90 -15.76
C VAL A 85 20.87 -2.54 -17.03
N SER A 86 21.57 -3.54 -17.55
CA SER A 86 21.19 -4.21 -18.80
C SER A 86 20.35 -5.46 -18.57
N GLN A 87 20.57 -6.15 -17.46
CA GLN A 87 19.85 -7.37 -17.11
C GLN A 87 19.58 -7.44 -15.61
N ILE A 88 18.44 -8.05 -15.28
CA ILE A 88 18.02 -8.35 -13.92
C ILE A 88 17.74 -9.86 -13.86
N TYR A 89 18.39 -10.53 -12.92
CA TYR A 89 18.15 -11.92 -12.56
C TYR A 89 17.82 -11.98 -11.07
N TYR A 90 16.92 -12.87 -10.67
CA TYR A 90 16.62 -13.06 -9.25
C TYR A 90 16.54 -14.54 -8.90
N GLU A 91 16.93 -14.86 -7.68
CA GLU A 91 16.74 -16.16 -7.07
C GLU A 91 16.00 -15.99 -5.74
N LYS A 92 15.01 -16.85 -5.51
CA LYS A 92 14.22 -16.87 -4.28
C LYS A 92 14.29 -18.28 -3.69
N ASN A 93 14.77 -18.38 -2.45
CA ASN A 93 14.71 -19.61 -1.66
C ASN A 93 14.07 -19.31 -0.29
N ASP A 94 14.05 -20.31 0.59
CA ASP A 94 13.42 -20.18 1.91
C ASP A 94 14.19 -19.24 2.86
N GLU A 95 15.46 -18.92 2.56
CA GLU A 95 16.28 -18.02 3.38
C GLU A 95 16.22 -16.56 2.90
N ALA A 96 16.31 -16.32 1.59
CA ALA A 96 16.46 -14.98 1.04
C ALA A 96 15.99 -14.85 -0.42
N LEU A 97 15.60 -13.63 -0.77
CA LEU A 97 15.50 -13.16 -2.16
C LEU A 97 16.81 -12.45 -2.52
N LYS A 98 17.50 -12.92 -3.55
CA LYS A 98 18.67 -12.23 -4.12
C LYS A 98 18.35 -11.69 -5.50
N ILE A 99 18.73 -10.44 -5.73
CA ILE A 99 18.55 -9.74 -7.00
C ILE A 99 19.94 -9.42 -7.55
N HIS A 100 20.23 -9.95 -8.73
CA HIS A 100 21.48 -9.78 -9.45
C HIS A 100 21.26 -8.78 -10.59
N LEU A 101 22.10 -7.74 -10.63
CA LEU A 101 22.06 -6.70 -11.65
C LEU A 101 23.33 -6.81 -12.51
N THR A 102 23.16 -6.98 -13.81
CA THR A 102 24.27 -6.85 -14.78
C THR A 102 24.37 -5.39 -15.20
N ILE A 103 25.56 -4.82 -15.10
CA ILE A 103 25.82 -3.41 -15.39
C ILE A 103 26.65 -3.30 -16.66
N ASP A 104 26.11 -2.66 -17.70
CA ASP A 104 26.85 -2.44 -18.96
C ASP A 104 27.78 -1.23 -18.85
N LYS A 105 27.35 -0.18 -18.13
CA LYS A 105 28.12 1.06 -17.95
C LYS A 105 27.92 1.62 -16.54
N GLY A 106 28.99 2.17 -15.98
CA GLY A 106 28.99 2.75 -14.64
C GLY A 106 29.21 1.72 -13.54
N ASN A 107 28.95 2.11 -12.30
CA ASN A 107 29.10 1.25 -11.14
C ASN A 107 28.03 1.59 -10.09
N VAL A 108 27.37 0.55 -9.57
CA VAL A 108 26.36 0.68 -8.51
C VAL A 108 27.05 0.57 -7.16
N LYS A 109 26.99 1.65 -6.37
CA LYS A 109 27.38 1.65 -4.96
C LYS A 109 26.14 1.68 -4.08
N LYS A 110 26.24 1.19 -2.85
CA LYS A 110 25.12 1.16 -1.88
C LYS A 110 24.47 2.52 -1.69
N GLU A 111 25.28 3.58 -1.60
CA GLU A 111 24.80 4.98 -1.47
C GLU A 111 24.01 5.50 -2.67
N ASN A 112 24.09 4.84 -3.82
CA ASN A 112 23.42 5.23 -5.06
C ASN A 112 22.13 4.42 -5.33
N VAL A 113 21.84 3.44 -4.48
CA VAL A 113 20.61 2.63 -4.55
C VAL A 113 19.63 3.16 -3.52
N SER A 114 18.44 3.56 -3.96
CA SER A 114 17.37 3.95 -3.04
C SER A 114 16.37 2.81 -2.87
N PHE A 115 15.94 2.64 -1.62
CA PHE A 115 14.91 1.70 -1.21
C PHE A 115 13.76 2.54 -0.66
N TYR A 116 12.59 2.47 -1.29
CA TYR A 116 11.40 3.15 -0.82
C TYR A 116 10.18 2.31 -1.11
N PHE A 117 9.18 2.37 -0.24
CA PHE A 117 7.89 1.76 -0.54
C PHE A 117 7.14 2.65 -1.53
N SER A 118 6.77 2.13 -2.69
CA SER A 118 5.90 2.88 -3.61
C SER A 118 4.45 2.57 -3.29
N GLU A 119 3.79 3.53 -2.69
CA GLU A 119 2.34 3.54 -2.63
C GLU A 119 1.79 4.11 -3.95
N PRO A 120 0.76 3.51 -4.55
CA PRO A 120 -0.12 4.30 -5.39
C PRO A 120 -0.70 5.40 -4.49
N ARG A 121 -0.34 6.67 -4.76
CA ARG A 121 -0.90 7.81 -4.02
C ARG A 121 -2.42 7.72 -4.08
N PRO A 122 -3.13 7.90 -2.95
CA PRO A 122 -4.57 7.91 -2.98
C PRO A 122 -5.07 9.05 -3.86
N ASP A 123 -6.11 8.76 -4.63
CA ASP A 123 -6.91 9.79 -5.31
C ASP A 123 -8.15 10.18 -4.48
N LEU A 124 -8.43 9.45 -3.40
CA LEU A 124 -9.45 9.78 -2.40
C LEU A 124 -9.01 9.35 -1.00
N ILE A 125 -9.27 10.20 0.00
CA ILE A 125 -9.07 9.90 1.42
C ILE A 125 -10.43 10.04 2.12
N ILE A 126 -10.79 9.04 2.93
CA ILE A 126 -12.02 9.02 3.73
C ILE A 126 -11.61 8.89 5.19
N THR A 127 -12.14 9.79 6.03
CA THR A 127 -11.86 9.91 7.47
C THR A 127 -13.14 9.94 8.28
#